data_AF-A0A0T5YU57-F1
#
_entry.id   AF-A0A0T5YU57-F1
#
_cell.length_a   1.000
_cell.length_b   1.000
_cell.length_c   1.000
_cell.angle_alpha   90.00
_cell.angle_beta   90.00
_cell.angle_gamma   90.00
#
_symmetry.space_group_name_H-M   'P 1'
#
loop_
_entity.id
_entity.type
_entity.pdbx_description
1 polymer ?
#
loop_
_entity_poly.entity_id
_entity_poly.type
_entity_poly.pdbx_seq_one_letter_code
_entity_poly.pdbx_strand_id
1 'polypeptide(L)'
;MAHVVVLGAGTGGMPCAYELRAELGREHEVTMINEREYFQFVPSNPWLAVGWRDRSHITFDIRPHLERKGINFIAKRVDKIDAEGNKLELDI
;
A
#
# COMPACT_ATOMS: atom_id res chain seq x y z
N MET A 1 22.22 -5.03 1.80
CA MET A 1 20.97 -4.44 2.34
C MET A 1 20.20 -3.85 1.16
N ALA A 2 18.95 -4.25 0.97
CA ALA A 2 18.12 -3.75 -0.12
C ALA A 2 16.90 -3.02 0.44
N HIS A 3 16.44 -1.99 -0.28
CA HIS A 3 15.18 -1.31 -0.04
C HIS A 3 14.20 -1.71 -1.12
N VAL A 4 13.12 -2.38 -0.74
CA VAL A 4 12.08 -2.86 -1.64
C VAL A 4 10.86 -1.98 -1.48
N VAL A 5 10.41 -1.39 -2.60
CA VAL A 5 9.22 -0.54 -2.62
C VAL A 5 8.07 -1.28 -3.30
N VAL A 6 6.92 -1.34 -2.63
CA VAL A 6 5.65 -1.79 -3.19
C VAL A 6 4.82 -0.56 -3.53
N LEU A 7 4.60 -0.32 -4.82
CA LEU A 7 3.78 0.79 -5.30
C LEU A 7 2.32 0.34 -5.50
N GLY A 8 1.43 0.86 -4.65
CA GLY A 8 -0.02 0.61 -4.64
C GLY A 8 -0.45 -0.34 -3.53
N ALA A 9 -1.49 0.04 -2.78
CA ALA A 9 -2.07 -0.76 -1.69
C ALA A 9 -3.43 -1.37 -2.08
N GLY A 10 -3.51 -1.96 -3.28
CA GLY A 10 -4.69 -2.67 -3.74
C GLY A 10 -4.70 -4.15 -3.34
N THR A 11 -5.56 -4.93 -4.01
CA THR A 11 -5.64 -6.39 -3.83
C THR A 11 -4.30 -7.10 -4.04
N GLY A 12 -3.44 -6.60 -4.93
CA GLY A 12 -2.12 -7.18 -5.17
C GLY A 12 -1.04 -6.65 -4.22
N GLY A 13 -0.96 -5.34 -4.03
CA GLY A 13 0.15 -4.75 -3.27
C GLY A 13 0.09 -4.99 -1.77
N MET A 14 -1.12 -5.03 -1.17
CA MET A 14 -1.27 -5.32 0.27
C MET A 14 -0.65 -6.66 0.67
N PRO A 15 -1.05 -7.81 0.09
CA PRO A 15 -0.41 -9.09 0.41
C PRO A 15 1.07 -9.11 0.03
N CYS A 16 1.46 -8.53 -1.11
CA CYS A 16 2.86 -8.47 -1.54
C CYS A 16 3.78 -7.84 -0.47
N ALA A 17 3.37 -6.73 0.16
CA ALA A 17 4.19 -6.11 1.20
C ALA A 17 4.31 -6.98 2.47
N TYR A 18 3.24 -7.69 2.84
CA TYR A 18 3.30 -8.63 3.97
C TYR A 18 4.19 -9.84 3.67
N GLU A 19 4.07 -10.41 2.47
CA GLU A 19 4.87 -11.55 2.01
C GLU A 19 6.35 -11.17 1.94
N LEU A 20 6.68 -10.03 1.32
CA LEU A 20 8.06 -9.51 1.30
C LEU A 20 8.62 -9.31 2.71
N ARG A 21 7.84 -8.77 3.64
CA ARG A 21 8.30 -8.59 5.02
C ARG A 21 8.50 -9.92 5.76
N ALA A 22 7.69 -10.93 5.46
CA ALA A 22 7.80 -12.25 6.06
C ALA A 22 8.99 -13.06 5.50
N GLU A 23 9.29 -12.91 4.21
CA GLU A 23 10.36 -13.65 3.53
C GLU A 23 11.73 -13.00 3.65
N LEU A 24 11.81 -11.67 3.63
CA LEU A 24 13.07 -10.95 3.71
C LEU A 24 13.60 -10.85 5.14
N GLY A 25 14.92 -10.95 5.28
CA GLY A 25 15.63 -10.67 6.53
C GLY A 25 15.40 -9.24 7.03
N ARG A 26 15.49 -9.03 8.36
CA ARG A 26 15.18 -7.74 9.02
C ARG A 26 16.11 -6.60 8.62
N GLU A 27 17.27 -6.92 8.06
CA GLU A 27 18.20 -5.97 7.47
C GLU A 27 17.62 -5.30 6.23
N HIS A 28 16.68 -5.92 5.51
CA HIS A 28 16.04 -5.33 4.34
C HIS A 28 14.89 -4.40 4.75
N GLU A 29 14.75 -3.29 4.03
CA GLU A 29 13.64 -2.35 4.20
C GLU A 29 12.52 -2.66 3.21
N VAL A 30 11.27 -2.61 3.68
CA VAL A 30 10.07 -2.72 2.84
C VAL A 30 9.23 -1.47 3.05
N THR A 31 8.94 -0.74 1.97
CA THR A 31 8.08 0.46 1.99
C THR A 31 6.90 0.28 1.04
N MET A 32 5.69 0.49 1.53
CA MET A 32 4.51 0.62 0.69
C MET A 32 4.22 2.09 0.41
N ILE A 33 3.99 2.44 -0.85
CA ILE A 33 3.53 3.76 -1.27
C ILE A 33 2.14 3.62 -1.87
N ASN A 34 1.17 4.42 -1.41
CA ASN A 34 -0.19 4.40 -1.93
C ASN A 34 -0.77 5.81 -1.98
N GLU A 35 -1.57 6.13 -3.00
CA GLU A 35 -2.18 7.47 -3.13
C GLU A 35 -3.17 7.84 -2.00
N ARG A 36 -3.60 6.87 -1.20
CA ARG A 36 -4.60 7.04 -0.12
C ARG A 36 -4.11 6.41 1.17
N GLU A 37 -4.59 6.91 2.31
CA GLU A 37 -4.31 6.36 3.65
C GLU A 37 -5.07 5.05 3.94
N TYR A 38 -6.06 4.66 3.12
CA TYR A 38 -6.93 3.52 3.36
C TYR A 38 -6.88 2.48 2.25
N PHE A 39 -7.09 1.22 2.63
CA PHE A 39 -7.37 0.12 1.73
C PHE A 39 -8.86 0.14 1.40
N GLN A 40 -9.23 -0.26 0.19
CA GLN A 40 -10.63 -0.47 -0.19
C GLN A 40 -10.79 -1.83 -0.85
N PHE A 41 -11.76 -2.61 -0.37
CA PHE A 41 -12.14 -3.86 -1.00
C PHE A 41 -13.00 -3.59 -2.25
N VAL A 42 -12.32 -3.36 -3.38
CA VAL A 42 -12.92 -2.96 -4.66
C VAL A 42 -14.14 -3.79 -5.10
N PRO A 43 -14.17 -5.14 -4.93
CA PRO A 43 -15.33 -5.94 -5.34
C PRO A 43 -16.65 -5.55 -4.67
N SER A 44 -16.63 -4.87 -3.51
CA SER A 44 -17.85 -4.41 -2.82
C SER A 44 -18.36 -3.03 -3.28
N ASN A 45 -17.68 -2.35 -4.21
CA ASN A 45 -18.11 -1.05 -4.72
C ASN A 45 -19.54 -1.03 -5.31
N PRO A 46 -20.01 -2.08 -6.04
CA PRO A 46 -21.39 -2.11 -6.52
C PRO A 46 -22.42 -2.04 -5.39
N TRP A 47 -22.15 -2.69 -4.25
CA TRP A 47 -23.05 -2.67 -3.08
C TRP A 47 -23.04 -1.31 -2.36
N LEU A 48 -21.90 -0.62 -2.36
CA LEU A 48 -21.82 0.77 -1.89
C LEU A 48 -22.71 1.69 -2.76
N ALA A 49 -22.66 1.54 -4.07
CA ALA A 49 -23.39 2.39 -5.01
C ALA A 49 -24.92 2.31 -4.87
N VAL A 50 -25.45 1.16 -4.44
CA VAL A 50 -26.89 0.93 -4.23
C VAL A 50 -27.31 1.00 -2.75
N GLY A 51 -26.43 1.45 -1.86
CA GLY A 51 -26.74 1.62 -0.44
C GLY A 51 -26.88 0.31 0.35
N TRP A 52 -26.38 -0.81 -0.16
CA TRP A 52 -26.34 -2.09 0.57
C TRP A 52 -25.15 -2.19 1.52
N ARG A 53 -24.14 -1.32 1.36
CA ARG A 53 -22.97 -1.22 2.22
C ARG A 53 -22.57 0.24 2.40
N ASP A 54 -22.07 0.55 3.60
CA ASP A 54 -21.37 1.79 3.88
C ASP A 54 -19.88 1.69 3.59
N ARG A 55 -19.23 2.84 3.36
CA ARG A 55 -17.79 2.92 3.09
C ARG A 55 -16.95 2.29 4.20
N SER A 56 -17.32 2.51 5.46
CA SER A 56 -16.64 1.95 6.63
C SER A 56 -16.65 0.41 6.68
N HIS A 57 -17.59 -0.25 5.99
CA HIS A 57 -17.63 -1.71 5.89
C HIS A 57 -16.66 -2.28 4.84
N ILE A 58 -16.10 -1.44 3.97
CA ILE A 58 -15.27 -1.88 2.84
C ILE A 58 -13.89 -1.21 2.82
N THR A 59 -13.59 -0.36 3.81
CA THR A 59 -12.30 0.32 3.94
C THR A 59 -11.73 0.23 5.34
N PHE A 60 -10.39 0.29 5.46
CA PHE A 60 -9.69 0.48 6.73
C PHE A 60 -8.38 1.24 6.51
N ASP A 61 -7.88 1.90 7.57
CA ASP A 61 -6.62 2.64 7.53
C ASP A 61 -5.42 1.70 7.38
N ILE A 62 -4.55 1.92 6.39
CA ILE A 62 -3.45 1.01 6.07
C ILE A 62 -2.34 1.09 7.12
N ARG A 63 -1.94 2.33 7.44
CA ARG A 63 -0.77 2.68 8.24
C ARG A 63 -0.59 1.83 9.51
N PRO A 64 -1.56 1.75 10.44
CA PRO A 64 -1.35 1.02 11.69
C PRO A 64 -1.17 -0.49 11.47
N HIS A 65 -1.65 -1.07 10.37
CA HIS A 65 -1.50 -2.49 10.09
C HIS A 65 -0.11 -2.83 9.53
N LEU A 66 0.42 -1.98 8.64
CA LEU A 66 1.75 -2.15 8.06
C LEU A 66 2.87 -1.83 9.06
N GLU A 67 2.78 -0.69 9.76
CA GLU A 67 3.83 -0.26 10.69
C GLU A 67 3.99 -1.24 11.85
N ARG A 68 2.89 -1.85 12.35
CA ARG A 68 2.94 -2.93 13.34
C ARG A 68 3.69 -4.19 12.87
N LYS A 69 3.88 -4.36 11.57
CA LYS A 69 4.68 -5.45 10.97
C LYS A 69 6.07 -5.01 10.53
N GLY A 70 6.46 -3.76 10.79
CA GLY A 70 7.76 -3.22 10.36
C GLY A 70 7.81 -2.96 8.86
N ILE A 71 6.68 -2.60 8.24
CA ILE A 71 6.58 -2.15 6.86
C ILE A 71 6.35 -0.64 6.89
N ASN A 72 7.21 0.12 6.23
CA ASN A 72 7.07 1.58 6.13
C ASN A 72 5.90 1.93 5.20
N PHE A 73 5.19 3.03 5.48
CA PHE A 73 4.05 3.45 4.67
C PHE A 73 4.08 4.93 4.33
N ILE A 74 3.95 5.23 3.03
CA ILE A 74 3.87 6.60 2.49
C ILE A 74 2.54 6.74 1.76
N ALA A 75 1.68 7.62 2.26
CA ALA A 75 0.39 7.94 1.64
C ALA A 75 0.52 9.13 0.70
N LYS A 76 1.14 8.90 -0.47
CA LYS A 76 1.36 9.89 -1.52
C LYS A 76 1.19 9.24 -2.88
N ARG A 77 0.77 10.02 -3.87
CA ARG A 77 0.72 9.55 -5.25
C ARG A 77 2.14 9.59 -5.83
N VAL A 78 2.53 8.54 -6.53
CA VAL A 78 3.75 8.58 -7.36
C VAL A 78 3.38 9.20 -8.70
N ASP A 79 4.01 10.33 -9.03
CA ASP A 79 3.78 11.03 -10.31
C ASP A 79 4.75 10.56 -11.40
N LYS A 80 5.94 10.04 -11.03
CA LYS A 80 6.94 9.54 -12.00
C LYS A 80 7.83 8.43 -11.43
N ILE A 81 8.24 7.52 -12.31
CA ILE A 81 9.22 6.46 -12.04
C ILE A 81 10.46 6.70 -12.90
N ASP A 82 11.61 6.91 -12.26
CA ASP A 82 12.92 6.92 -12.90
C ASP A 82 13.57 5.55 -12.67
N ALA A 83 13.46 4.68 -13.69
CA ALA A 83 13.95 3.31 -13.63
C ALA A 83 15.48 3.21 -13.67
N GLU A 84 16.17 4.10 -14.39
CA GLU A 84 17.63 4.12 -14.45
C GLU A 84 18.22 4.60 -13.13
N GLY A 85 17.60 5.61 -12.51
CA GLY A 85 18.01 6.16 -11.23
C GLY A 85 17.51 5.40 -10.01
N ASN A 86 16.62 4.41 -10.17
CA ASN A 86 15.87 3.74 -9.09
C ASN A 86 15.16 4.73 -8.15
N LYS A 87 14.40 5.69 -8.72
CA LYS A 87 13.73 6.75 -7.95
C LYS A 87 12.25 6.87 -8.30
N LEU A 88 11.47 7.29 -7.31
CA LEU A 88 10.06 7.65 -7.44
C LEU A 88 9.91 9.12 -7.08
N GLU A 89 9.23 9.88 -7.92
CA GLU A 89 8.84 11.26 -7.63
C GLU A 89 7.41 11.24 -7.10
N LEU A 90 7.23 11.80 -5.90
CA LEU A 90 5.93 11.85 -5.22
C LEU A 90 5.26 13.20 -5.47
N ASP A 91 3.93 13.24 -5.38
CA ASP A 91 3.19 14.49 -5.40
C ASP A 91 3.65 15.44 -4.27
N ILE A 92 3.63 16.75 -4.57
CA ILE A 92 4.10 17.80 -3.65
C ILE A 92 3.10 17.97 -2.51
#